data_AF-A0A2D6P9U0-F1
#
_entry.id   AF-A0A2D6P9U0-F1
#
_cell.length_a   1.000
_cell.length_b   1.000
_cell.length_c   1.000
_cell.angle_alpha   90.00
_cell.angle_beta   90.00
_cell.angle_gamma   90.00
#
_symmetry.space_group_name_H-M   'P 1'
#
loop_
_entity.id
_entity.type
_entity.pdbx_description
1 polymer ?
#
loop_
_entity_poly.entity_id
_entity_poly.type
_entity_poly.pdbx_seq_one_letter_code
_entity_poly.pdbx_strand_id
1 'polypeptide(L)'
;MKKIITILSVMFISLSVYANDIYINQSGATLDLDVTQDGQNNTVGSSTTASSVIGATTNLAITQVGNNNVMTFDVNGATYTGTFSVTGNSNNIDFNCDSAGNNSSCGTATASIVWVGSSNDLDIDIGETAAATNATVTITGASGSDSNTILGTIDGTSAILTLSVNGDTNNFLVDIDGDGDVNGHTYIHTHTGSIADVDITQSGVYDNMITLTTSGDNHDIDITQTD
;
A
#
# COMPACT_ATOMS: atom_id res chain seq x y z
N MET A 1 41.27 29.27 -47.67
CA MET A 1 39.80 29.27 -47.85
C MET A 1 39.17 28.57 -46.65
N LYS A 2 38.21 29.25 -46.02
CA LYS A 2 37.49 28.82 -44.81
C LYS A 2 36.65 27.57 -45.08
N LYS A 3 36.62 26.62 -44.15
CA LYS A 3 35.43 25.78 -43.90
C LYS A 3 35.21 25.72 -42.39
N ILE A 4 34.36 26.65 -41.92
CA ILE A 4 33.78 26.60 -40.60
C ILE A 4 32.80 25.43 -40.63
N ILE A 5 33.09 24.37 -39.87
CA ILE A 5 32.14 23.29 -39.60
C ILE A 5 31.30 23.78 -38.42
N THR A 6 30.09 24.22 -38.71
CA THR A 6 29.09 24.58 -37.70
C THR A 6 28.58 23.28 -37.07
N ILE A 7 29.00 23.00 -35.84
CA ILE A 7 28.37 21.98 -34.99
C ILE A 7 27.03 22.57 -34.56
N LEU A 8 25.94 22.03 -35.12
CA LEU A 8 24.58 22.36 -34.69
C LEU A 8 24.32 21.63 -33.38
N SER A 9 24.56 22.32 -32.26
CA SER A 9 24.17 21.86 -30.93
C SER A 9 22.64 21.82 -30.85
N VAL A 10 22.06 20.63 -30.96
CA VAL A 10 20.64 20.38 -30.64
C VAL A 10 20.50 20.54 -29.12
N MET A 11 20.03 21.70 -28.68
CA MET A 11 19.52 21.86 -27.31
C MET A 11 18.26 21.01 -27.18
N PHE A 12 18.38 19.86 -26.51
CA PHE A 12 17.23 19.22 -25.88
C PHE A 12 16.74 20.16 -24.77
N ILE A 13 15.67 20.88 -25.04
CA ILE A 13 14.94 21.63 -24.01
C ILE A 13 14.23 20.55 -23.17
N SER A 14 14.80 20.17 -22.03
CA SER A 14 14.08 19.38 -21.03
C SER A 14 12.99 20.28 -20.45
N LEU A 15 11.76 20.10 -20.91
CA LEU A 15 10.60 20.71 -20.29
C LEU A 15 10.51 20.21 -18.85
N SER A 16 10.42 21.13 -17.88
CA SER A 16 10.18 20.80 -16.49
C SER A 16 8.85 20.04 -16.38
N VAL A 17 8.87 18.85 -15.82
CA VAL A 17 7.65 18.09 -15.53
C VAL A 17 7.08 18.66 -14.23
N TYR A 18 5.90 19.28 -14.29
CA TYR A 18 5.20 19.76 -13.10
C TYR A 18 4.61 18.57 -12.33
N ALA A 19 4.70 18.62 -11.00
CA ALA A 19 4.06 17.65 -10.14
C ALA A 19 2.54 17.87 -10.13
N ASN A 20 1.78 16.78 -10.15
CA ASN A 20 0.33 16.76 -10.01
C ASN A 20 0.03 16.39 -8.56
N ASP A 21 -0.03 17.40 -7.69
CA ASP A 21 -0.13 17.20 -6.24
C ASP A 21 -1.54 17.51 -5.73
N ILE A 22 -2.08 16.62 -4.89
CA ILE A 22 -3.33 16.77 -4.16
C ILE A 22 -3.06 16.55 -2.67
N TYR A 23 -3.50 17.50 -1.85
CA TYR A 23 -3.32 17.51 -0.40
C TYR A 23 -4.71 17.46 0.24
N ILE A 24 -4.96 16.50 1.14
CA ILE A 24 -6.29 16.30 1.71
C ILE A 24 -6.23 16.40 3.23
N ASN A 25 -7.09 17.25 3.79
CA ASN A 25 -7.44 17.21 5.20
C ASN A 25 -8.95 17.37 5.29
N GLN A 26 -9.62 16.33 5.75
CA GLN A 26 -11.08 16.32 5.83
C GLN A 26 -11.51 15.93 7.24
N SER A 27 -12.55 16.61 7.72
CA SER A 27 -13.26 16.25 8.94
C SER A 27 -14.76 16.24 8.67
N GLY A 28 -15.46 15.23 9.16
CA GLY A 28 -16.90 15.11 9.02
C GLY A 28 -17.38 13.68 9.24
N ALA A 29 -18.64 13.50 9.66
CA ALA A 29 -19.13 12.17 10.05
C ALA A 29 -19.06 11.13 8.93
N THR A 30 -19.25 11.54 7.67
CA THR A 30 -19.20 10.68 6.49
C THR A 30 -18.39 11.34 5.38
N LEU A 31 -17.43 10.61 4.81
CA LEU A 31 -16.73 11.00 3.59
C LEU A 31 -16.94 9.96 2.49
N ASP A 32 -17.15 10.47 1.28
CA ASP A 32 -17.06 9.71 0.04
C ASP A 32 -16.15 10.51 -0.89
N LEU A 33 -14.95 9.99 -1.16
CA LEU A 33 -13.91 10.72 -1.86
C LEU A 33 -13.29 9.87 -2.98
N ASP A 34 -13.42 10.39 -4.19
CA ASP A 34 -12.77 9.87 -5.37
C ASP A 34 -11.65 10.81 -5.82
N VAL A 35 -10.44 10.27 -5.99
CA VAL A 35 -9.29 10.98 -6.55
C VAL A 35 -8.81 10.25 -7.80
N THR A 36 -8.65 10.99 -8.89
CA THR A 36 -8.02 10.49 -10.12
C THR A 36 -6.93 11.45 -10.54
N GLN A 37 -5.69 10.97 -10.61
CA GLN A 37 -4.56 11.72 -11.12
C GLN A 37 -3.98 11.00 -12.34
N ASP A 38 -3.97 11.71 -13.48
CA ASP A 38 -3.33 11.27 -14.72
C ASP A 38 -2.26 12.31 -15.08
N GLY A 39 -1.00 11.94 -14.89
CA GLY A 39 0.14 12.85 -14.93
C GLY A 39 1.44 12.14 -14.64
N GLN A 40 2.58 12.71 -15.04
CA GLN A 40 3.87 12.00 -14.91
C GLN A 40 4.33 11.79 -13.46
N ASN A 41 4.03 12.74 -12.57
CA ASN A 41 4.44 12.75 -11.16
C ASN A 41 3.20 13.04 -10.32
N ASN A 42 2.42 12.00 -9.98
CA ASN A 42 1.21 12.16 -9.20
C ASN A 42 1.53 12.03 -7.71
N THR A 43 0.96 12.91 -6.90
CA THR A 43 1.09 12.88 -5.44
C THR A 43 -0.28 13.06 -4.81
N VAL A 44 -0.68 12.14 -3.93
CA VAL A 44 -1.68 12.38 -2.88
C VAL A 44 -0.92 12.43 -1.56
N GLY A 45 -1.02 13.54 -0.82
CA GLY A 45 -0.30 13.73 0.43
C GLY A 45 0.62 14.93 0.45
N SER A 46 1.88 14.73 0.88
CA SER A 46 2.92 15.71 1.25
C SER A 46 3.16 16.87 0.25
N SER A 47 3.99 17.91 0.49
CA SER A 47 5.12 18.14 1.40
C SER A 47 4.75 18.69 2.79
N THR A 48 5.33 18.11 3.84
CA THR A 48 5.10 18.35 5.28
C THR A 48 3.80 17.77 5.86
N THR A 49 3.30 16.70 5.23
CA THR A 49 2.21 15.79 5.65
C THR A 49 0.80 16.37 5.65
N ALA A 50 0.01 16.07 4.62
CA ALA A 50 -1.43 15.87 4.82
C ALA A 50 -2.03 14.99 3.72
N SER A 51 -2.37 13.77 4.10
CA SER A 51 -3.62 13.13 3.72
C SER A 51 -4.19 12.54 5.01
N SER A 52 -5.13 13.23 5.66
CA SER A 52 -5.80 12.71 6.85
C SER A 52 -7.31 12.91 6.70
N VAL A 53 -8.06 11.85 6.96
CA VAL A 53 -9.52 11.85 6.92
C VAL A 53 -10.05 11.43 8.28
N ILE A 54 -10.78 12.34 8.92
CA ILE A 54 -11.35 12.12 10.24
C ILE A 54 -12.88 12.06 10.14
N GLY A 55 -13.46 10.88 10.32
CA GLY A 55 -14.90 10.69 10.17
C GLY A 55 -15.40 9.33 10.62
N ALA A 56 -16.66 9.22 11.03
CA ALA A 56 -17.21 7.94 11.48
C ALA A 56 -17.23 6.88 10.36
N THR A 57 -17.50 7.30 9.12
CA THR A 57 -17.49 6.42 7.95
C THR A 57 -16.77 7.09 6.78
N THR A 58 -15.83 6.37 6.17
CA THR A 58 -15.00 6.89 5.07
C THR A 58 -14.94 5.88 3.93
N ASN A 59 -15.33 6.33 2.74
CA ASN A 59 -15.10 5.62 1.48
C ASN A 59 -14.07 6.37 0.64
N LEU A 60 -13.02 5.69 0.21
CA LEU A 60 -11.97 6.25 -0.65
C LEU A 60 -11.81 5.43 -1.92
N ALA A 61 -11.74 6.12 -3.06
CA ALA A 61 -11.21 5.54 -4.28
C ALA A 61 -10.09 6.43 -4.82
N ILE A 62 -8.88 5.91 -4.92
CA ILE A 62 -7.74 6.67 -5.46
C ILE A 62 -7.16 5.92 -6.65
N THR A 63 -7.15 6.59 -7.79
CA THR A 63 -6.52 6.11 -9.02
C THR A 63 -5.39 7.05 -9.43
N GLN A 64 -4.19 6.52 -9.59
CA GLN A 64 -3.04 7.27 -10.10
C GLN A 64 -2.45 6.55 -11.32
N VAL A 65 -2.30 7.29 -12.41
CA VAL A 65 -1.66 6.83 -13.65
C VAL A 65 -0.56 7.82 -14.02
N GLY A 66 0.68 7.34 -13.99
CA GLY A 66 1.85 8.21 -14.10
C GLY A 66 3.15 7.42 -14.05
N ASN A 67 4.27 8.02 -14.44
CA ASN A 67 5.55 7.31 -14.34
C ASN A 67 5.98 7.14 -12.88
N ASN A 68 5.76 8.18 -12.06
CA ASN A 68 6.03 8.20 -10.64
C ASN A 68 4.76 8.56 -9.89
N ASN A 69 4.33 7.70 -8.98
CA ASN A 69 3.14 7.91 -8.16
C ASN A 69 3.51 7.80 -6.69
N VAL A 70 3.02 8.76 -5.89
CA VAL A 70 3.10 8.74 -4.44
C VAL A 70 1.69 8.88 -3.89
N MET A 71 1.31 7.95 -3.03
CA MET A 71 0.06 7.98 -2.29
C MET A 71 0.39 7.82 -0.82
N THR A 72 0.19 8.85 -0.03
CA THR A 72 0.16 8.75 1.44
C THR A 72 -1.26 9.03 1.88
N PHE A 73 -1.82 8.22 2.77
CA PHE A 73 -3.15 8.44 3.31
C PHE A 73 -3.32 7.88 4.72
N ASP A 74 -3.77 8.72 5.64
CA ASP A 74 -4.17 8.36 7.00
C ASP A 74 -5.71 8.46 7.13
N VAL A 75 -6.33 7.40 7.62
CA VAL A 75 -7.76 7.39 7.95
C VAL A 75 -7.96 7.17 9.45
N ASN A 76 -8.72 8.09 10.04
CA ASN A 76 -9.17 8.04 11.41
C ASN A 76 -10.70 7.97 11.44
N GLY A 77 -11.25 6.75 11.52
CA GLY A 77 -12.69 6.55 11.45
C GLY A 77 -13.17 5.20 11.97
N ALA A 78 -14.45 5.07 12.29
CA ALA A 78 -14.98 3.84 12.88
C ALA A 78 -15.16 2.75 11.80
N THR A 79 -15.48 3.18 10.58
CA THR A 79 -15.61 2.30 9.42
C THR A 79 -14.92 2.91 8.21
N TYR A 80 -14.04 2.14 7.59
CA TYR A 80 -13.28 2.53 6.42
C TYR A 80 -13.45 1.50 5.30
N THR A 81 -13.60 1.99 4.07
CA THR A 81 -13.49 1.20 2.85
C THR A 81 -12.66 1.95 1.82
N GLY A 82 -11.55 1.38 1.38
CA GLY A 82 -10.69 1.98 0.36
C GLY A 82 -10.40 1.07 -0.82
N THR A 83 -10.31 1.68 -1.99
CA THR A 83 -9.90 1.05 -3.24
C THR A 83 -8.81 1.89 -3.89
N PHE A 84 -7.61 1.32 -4.04
CA PHE A 84 -6.45 2.02 -4.58
C PHE A 84 -5.95 1.30 -5.83
N SER A 85 -5.78 2.06 -6.91
CA SER A 85 -5.27 1.57 -8.19
C SER A 85 -4.14 2.46 -8.68
N VAL A 86 -2.92 1.94 -8.66
CA VAL A 86 -1.72 2.74 -8.98
C VAL A 86 -0.97 2.10 -10.14
N THR A 87 -0.78 2.83 -11.22
CA THR A 87 -0.03 2.35 -12.40
C THR A 87 1.09 3.31 -12.73
N GLY A 88 2.32 2.79 -12.69
CA GLY A 88 3.53 3.56 -12.98
C GLY A 88 4.80 2.75 -12.90
N ASN A 89 5.92 3.30 -13.34
CA ASN A 89 7.20 2.60 -13.20
C ASN A 89 7.66 2.56 -11.75
N SER A 90 7.42 3.66 -11.02
CA SER A 90 7.75 3.84 -9.61
C SER A 90 6.48 4.19 -8.84
N ASN A 91 6.15 3.38 -7.84
CA ASN A 91 4.97 3.60 -7.00
C ASN A 91 5.38 3.52 -5.53
N ASN A 92 5.01 4.53 -4.76
CA ASN A 92 5.12 4.53 -3.30
C ASN A 92 3.71 4.68 -2.72
N ILE A 93 3.24 3.68 -2.01
CA ILE A 93 1.90 3.62 -1.41
C ILE A 93 2.08 3.45 0.09
N ASP A 94 1.59 4.42 0.84
CA ASP A 94 1.66 4.50 2.28
C ASP A 94 0.23 4.73 2.79
N PHE A 95 -0.33 3.73 3.45
CA PHE A 95 -1.70 3.77 3.95
C PHE A 95 -1.74 3.40 5.42
N ASN A 96 -2.25 4.32 6.23
CA ASN A 96 -2.40 4.17 7.67
C ASN A 96 -3.88 4.22 8.05
N CYS A 97 -4.25 3.40 9.02
CA CYS A 97 -5.57 3.44 9.64
C CYS A 97 -5.42 3.46 11.17
N ASP A 98 -6.01 4.47 11.80
CA ASP A 98 -5.91 4.76 13.24
C ASP A 98 -4.53 5.29 13.69
N SER A 99 -3.82 6.00 12.80
CA SER A 99 -2.62 6.76 13.20
C SER A 99 -3.03 8.11 13.81
N ALA A 100 -2.35 8.54 14.88
CA ALA A 100 -2.58 9.81 15.61
C ALA A 100 -3.70 9.87 16.68
N GLY A 101 -4.24 8.73 17.16
CA GLY A 101 -4.73 8.61 18.55
C GLY A 101 -6.09 9.22 18.90
N ASN A 102 -6.98 9.45 17.93
CA ASN A 102 -8.37 9.81 18.22
C ASN A 102 -9.29 8.57 18.29
N ASN A 103 -8.82 7.52 18.96
CA ASN A 103 -9.61 6.43 19.56
C ASN A 103 -10.68 5.79 18.63
N SER A 104 -10.36 5.64 17.35
CA SER A 104 -11.31 5.12 16.37
C SER A 104 -11.04 3.66 16.00
N SER A 105 -9.83 3.15 16.29
CA SER A 105 -9.35 1.77 16.07
C SER A 105 -9.47 1.28 14.63
N CYS A 106 -9.95 2.11 13.70
CA CYS A 106 -10.50 1.64 12.44
C CYS A 106 -11.40 0.41 12.62
N GLY A 107 -12.35 0.50 13.57
CA GLY A 107 -13.09 -0.66 14.08
C GLY A 107 -13.57 -1.65 13.02
N THR A 108 -13.95 -1.18 11.83
CA THR A 108 -13.96 -2.00 10.62
C THR A 108 -13.14 -1.35 9.50
N ALA A 109 -12.13 -2.05 9.02
CA ALA A 109 -11.29 -1.61 7.91
C ALA A 109 -11.38 -2.58 6.74
N THR A 110 -11.64 -2.07 5.54
CA THR A 110 -11.59 -2.84 4.29
C THR A 110 -10.73 -2.10 3.28
N ALA A 111 -9.67 -2.74 2.79
CA ALA A 111 -8.77 -2.14 1.80
C ALA A 111 -8.54 -3.09 0.63
N SER A 112 -8.55 -2.55 -0.59
CA SER A 112 -8.16 -3.26 -1.81
C SER A 112 -7.14 -2.41 -2.55
N ILE A 113 -5.90 -2.89 -2.63
CA ILE A 113 -4.78 -2.23 -3.29
C ILE A 113 -4.37 -3.04 -4.51
N VAL A 114 -4.33 -2.40 -5.67
CA VAL A 114 -3.83 -2.96 -6.92
C VAL A 114 -2.77 -2.02 -7.48
N TRP A 115 -1.60 -2.57 -7.82
CA TRP A 115 -0.56 -1.79 -8.48
C TRP A 115 0.09 -2.53 -9.64
N VAL A 116 0.71 -1.75 -10.51
CA VAL A 116 1.58 -2.22 -11.60
C VAL A 116 2.79 -1.30 -11.66
N GLY A 117 4.00 -1.88 -11.70
CA GLY A 117 5.24 -1.11 -11.81
C GLY A 117 6.50 -1.93 -11.60
N SER A 118 7.64 -1.38 -11.97
CA SER A 118 8.94 -2.06 -11.90
C SER A 118 9.78 -1.68 -10.66
N SER A 119 9.24 -0.85 -9.77
CA SER A 119 9.84 -0.40 -8.53
C SER A 119 8.71 0.03 -7.61
N ASN A 120 8.41 -0.76 -6.60
CA ASN A 120 7.23 -0.51 -5.77
C ASN A 120 7.61 -0.60 -4.30
N ASP A 121 7.13 0.37 -3.54
CA ASP A 121 7.21 0.42 -2.09
C ASP A 121 5.78 0.55 -1.57
N LEU A 122 5.36 -0.41 -0.76
CA LEU A 122 4.04 -0.47 -0.18
C LEU A 122 4.19 -0.61 1.34
N ASP A 123 3.59 0.33 2.06
CA ASP A 123 3.50 0.34 3.51
C ASP A 123 2.03 0.46 3.90
N ILE A 124 1.50 -0.59 4.54
CA ILE A 124 0.08 -0.71 4.88
C ILE A 124 -0.03 -1.02 6.37
N ASP A 125 -0.49 -0.04 7.12
CA ASP A 125 -0.70 -0.13 8.56
C ASP A 125 -2.18 0.02 8.90
N ILE A 126 -2.72 -0.92 9.69
CA ILE A 126 -4.09 -0.86 10.21
C ILE A 126 -4.07 -1.19 11.69
N GLY A 127 -4.74 -0.35 12.48
CA GLY A 127 -4.90 -0.61 13.93
C GLY A 127 -3.73 -0.11 14.77
N GLU A 128 -2.94 0.85 14.26
CA GLU A 128 -1.69 1.31 14.88
C GLU A 128 -1.79 1.78 16.35
N THR A 129 -2.90 2.44 16.73
CA THR A 129 -3.10 2.86 18.12
C THR A 129 -3.87 1.81 18.93
N ALA A 130 -4.85 1.16 18.30
CA ALA A 130 -5.62 0.07 18.85
C ALA A 130 -6.10 -0.87 17.74
N ALA A 131 -6.06 -2.18 18.01
CA ALA A 131 -6.50 -3.21 17.09
C ALA A 131 -7.91 -2.94 16.54
N ALA A 132 -8.06 -3.06 15.22
CA ALA A 132 -9.36 -3.00 14.56
C ALA A 132 -10.24 -4.17 15.00
N THR A 133 -11.56 -3.99 15.14
CA THR A 133 -12.42 -5.15 15.42
C THR A 133 -12.38 -6.13 14.25
N ASN A 134 -12.43 -5.63 13.02
CA ASN A 134 -12.29 -6.43 11.81
C ASN A 134 -11.41 -5.70 10.78
N ALA A 135 -10.37 -6.35 10.29
CA ALA A 135 -9.57 -5.88 9.17
C ALA A 135 -9.67 -6.87 8.01
N THR A 136 -9.95 -6.40 6.80
CA THR A 136 -9.93 -7.21 5.58
C THR A 136 -9.17 -6.47 4.50
N VAL A 137 -7.98 -6.96 4.17
CA VAL A 137 -7.04 -6.30 3.26
C VAL A 137 -6.70 -7.23 2.13
N THR A 138 -6.78 -6.71 0.90
CA THR A 138 -6.30 -7.39 -0.30
C THR A 138 -5.25 -6.54 -0.99
N ILE A 139 -4.06 -7.10 -1.17
CA ILE A 139 -2.90 -6.46 -1.80
C ILE A 139 -2.56 -7.30 -3.04
N THR A 140 -2.70 -6.72 -4.23
CA THR A 140 -2.46 -7.42 -5.49
C THR A 140 -1.48 -6.67 -6.40
N GLY A 141 -0.29 -7.24 -6.57
CA GLY A 141 0.64 -6.86 -7.63
C GLY A 141 0.15 -7.47 -8.94
N ALA A 142 -0.42 -6.63 -9.82
CA ALA A 142 -0.89 -7.07 -11.12
C ALA A 142 0.29 -7.40 -12.05
N SER A 143 0.02 -8.10 -13.15
CA SER A 143 1.05 -8.49 -14.13
C SER A 143 1.94 -7.30 -14.52
N GLY A 144 3.24 -7.44 -14.30
CA GLY A 144 4.21 -6.38 -14.50
C GLY A 144 4.61 -5.61 -13.22
N SER A 145 4.09 -6.00 -12.05
CA SER A 145 4.64 -5.63 -10.74
C SER A 145 5.96 -6.36 -10.50
N ASP A 146 7.06 -5.65 -10.31
CA ASP A 146 8.37 -6.22 -10.01
C ASP A 146 9.15 -5.28 -9.08
N SER A 147 10.22 -5.78 -8.45
CA SER A 147 11.02 -5.06 -7.44
C SER A 147 10.11 -4.46 -6.37
N ASN A 148 9.39 -5.33 -5.68
CA ASN A 148 8.40 -4.95 -4.67
C ASN A 148 9.01 -5.04 -3.26
N THR A 149 8.89 -3.97 -2.48
CA THR A 149 8.98 -4.02 -1.03
C THR A 149 7.58 -3.84 -0.48
N ILE A 150 7.12 -4.77 0.35
CA ILE A 150 5.78 -4.75 0.93
C ILE A 150 5.90 -4.94 2.43
N LEU A 151 5.52 -3.91 3.18
CA LEU A 151 5.28 -3.94 4.60
C LEU A 151 3.77 -3.95 4.83
N GLY A 152 3.27 -4.94 5.56
CA GLY A 152 1.88 -5.00 5.98
C GLY A 152 1.77 -5.30 7.46
N THR A 153 1.37 -4.30 8.25
CA THR A 153 1.16 -4.40 9.70
C THR A 153 -0.35 -4.30 9.96
N ILE A 154 -1.00 -5.42 10.26
CA ILE A 154 -2.46 -5.48 10.38
C ILE A 154 -2.85 -5.95 11.78
N ASP A 155 -3.23 -5.00 12.62
CA ASP A 155 -3.61 -5.25 14.00
C ASP A 155 -5.14 -5.33 14.09
N GLY A 156 -5.64 -6.46 14.57
CA GLY A 156 -7.07 -6.71 14.67
C GLY A 156 -7.49 -7.62 15.81
N THR A 157 -8.78 -7.66 16.11
CA THR A 157 -9.40 -8.76 16.84
C THR A 157 -9.63 -9.94 15.91
N SER A 158 -10.01 -9.67 14.65
CA SER A 158 -10.03 -10.62 13.53
C SER A 158 -9.47 -9.93 12.30
N ALA A 159 -8.38 -10.46 11.75
CA ALA A 159 -7.69 -9.86 10.60
C ALA A 159 -7.58 -10.86 9.46
N ILE A 160 -7.91 -10.42 8.24
CA ILE A 160 -7.73 -11.18 7.01
C ILE A 160 -6.85 -10.37 6.07
N LEU A 161 -5.65 -10.88 5.78
CA LEU A 161 -4.77 -10.33 4.76
C LEU A 161 -4.65 -11.32 3.60
N THR A 162 -4.93 -10.87 2.39
CA THR A 162 -4.65 -11.60 1.15
C THR A 162 -3.62 -10.84 0.34
N LEU A 163 -2.45 -11.43 0.15
CA LEU A 163 -1.34 -10.88 -0.62
C LEU A 163 -1.09 -11.74 -1.85
N SER A 164 -1.13 -11.13 -3.04
CA SER A 164 -0.84 -11.81 -4.31
C SER A 164 0.12 -10.98 -5.17
N VAL A 165 1.28 -11.53 -5.52
CA VAL A 165 2.26 -10.83 -6.36
C VAL A 165 2.83 -11.75 -7.43
N ASN A 166 2.91 -11.24 -8.65
CA ASN A 166 3.63 -11.86 -9.76
C ASN A 166 4.74 -10.93 -10.23
N GLY A 167 5.95 -11.14 -9.71
CA GLY A 167 7.12 -10.26 -9.87
C GLY A 167 8.40 -10.97 -9.47
N ASP A 168 9.53 -10.61 -10.06
CA ASP A 168 10.77 -11.38 -9.94
C ASP A 168 11.59 -11.07 -8.68
N THR A 169 11.64 -9.83 -8.21
CA THR A 169 12.39 -9.44 -7.01
C THR A 169 11.44 -8.88 -5.97
N ASN A 170 11.36 -9.52 -4.81
CA ASN A 170 10.38 -9.15 -3.79
C ASN A 170 10.96 -9.27 -2.38
N ASN A 171 10.54 -8.34 -1.52
CA ASN A 171 10.74 -8.39 -0.09
C ASN A 171 9.37 -8.20 0.56
N PHE A 172 8.95 -9.16 1.37
CA PHE A 172 7.67 -9.16 2.05
C PHE A 172 7.92 -9.24 3.56
N LEU A 173 7.50 -8.20 4.28
CA LEU A 173 7.46 -8.19 5.73
C LEU A 173 6.00 -8.04 6.15
N VAL A 174 5.44 -9.10 6.72
CA VAL A 174 4.05 -9.14 7.15
C VAL A 174 3.99 -9.39 8.64
N ASP A 175 3.27 -8.52 9.33
CA ASP A 175 2.94 -8.65 10.73
C ASP A 175 1.42 -8.58 10.89
N ILE A 176 0.84 -9.58 11.54
CA ILE A 176 -0.60 -9.64 11.82
C ILE A 176 -0.76 -9.96 13.30
N ASP A 177 -1.45 -9.07 14.00
CA ASP A 177 -1.35 -8.97 15.45
C ASP A 177 -2.72 -8.60 16.05
N GLY A 178 -2.77 -8.59 17.39
CA GLY A 178 -3.84 -7.99 18.16
C GLY A 178 -4.43 -8.93 19.19
N ASP A 179 -5.57 -8.53 19.77
CA ASP A 179 -6.19 -9.26 20.88
C ASP A 179 -6.69 -10.67 20.48
N GLY A 180 -6.92 -10.92 19.18
CA GLY A 180 -7.52 -12.15 18.64
C GLY A 180 -8.96 -12.40 19.11
N ASP A 181 -9.71 -13.21 18.37
CA ASP A 181 -10.99 -13.76 18.81
C ASP A 181 -11.22 -15.19 18.30
N VAL A 182 -12.42 -15.72 18.50
CA VAL A 182 -12.80 -17.07 18.06
C VAL A 182 -12.60 -17.33 16.56
N ASN A 183 -12.56 -16.29 15.71
CA ASN A 183 -12.30 -16.39 14.28
C ASN A 183 -10.79 -16.32 13.94
N GLY A 184 -9.95 -15.84 14.87
CA GLY A 184 -8.50 -15.73 14.72
C GLY A 184 -8.05 -14.81 13.58
N HIS A 185 -6.79 -14.94 13.20
CA HIS A 185 -6.21 -14.25 12.06
C HIS A 185 -6.06 -15.17 10.84
N THR A 186 -6.21 -14.62 9.64
CA THR A 186 -5.99 -15.35 8.39
C THR A 186 -5.05 -14.57 7.48
N TYR A 187 -3.99 -15.24 7.05
CA TYR A 187 -3.10 -14.75 6.01
C TYR A 187 -3.10 -15.70 4.82
N ILE A 188 -3.33 -15.17 3.64
CA ILE A 188 -3.24 -15.90 2.37
C ILE A 188 -2.20 -15.20 1.51
N HIS A 189 -1.14 -15.90 1.17
CA HIS A 189 -0.06 -15.38 0.34
C HIS A 189 0.11 -16.24 -0.91
N THR A 190 0.10 -15.60 -2.07
CA THR A 190 0.45 -16.21 -3.34
C THR A 190 1.52 -15.41 -4.07
N HIS A 191 2.67 -16.02 -4.30
CA HIS A 191 3.78 -15.38 -5.01
C HIS A 191 4.29 -16.25 -6.15
N THR A 192 4.58 -15.61 -7.28
CA THR A 192 5.34 -16.21 -8.38
C THR A 192 6.40 -15.22 -8.82
N GLY A 193 7.66 -15.68 -8.85
CA GLY A 193 8.81 -14.81 -9.08
C GLY A 193 10.12 -15.56 -8.95
N SER A 194 11.24 -14.91 -9.26
CA SER A 194 12.55 -15.54 -9.16
C SER A 194 13.13 -15.52 -7.73
N ILE A 195 13.15 -14.34 -7.10
CA ILE A 195 13.73 -14.02 -5.81
C ILE A 195 12.64 -13.45 -4.89
N ALA A 196 12.56 -13.98 -3.68
CA ALA A 196 11.70 -13.47 -2.64
C ALA A 196 12.38 -13.62 -1.28
N ASP A 197 12.30 -12.57 -0.47
CA ASP A 197 12.52 -12.62 0.97
C ASP A 197 11.15 -12.46 1.63
N VAL A 198 10.76 -13.40 2.49
CA VAL A 198 9.40 -13.50 3.04
C VAL A 198 9.51 -13.69 4.55
N ASP A 199 9.24 -12.64 5.30
CA ASP A 199 9.12 -12.65 6.75
C ASP A 199 7.65 -12.49 7.15
N ILE A 200 7.13 -13.48 7.87
CA ILE A 200 5.74 -13.49 8.33
C ILE A 200 5.72 -13.68 9.84
N THR A 201 5.13 -12.72 10.54
CA THR A 201 4.75 -12.83 11.94
C THR A 201 3.23 -12.79 12.05
N GLN A 202 2.65 -13.76 12.76
CA GLN A 202 1.24 -13.76 13.08
C GLN A 202 1.04 -14.13 14.55
N SER A 203 0.36 -13.28 15.31
CA SER A 203 0.06 -13.49 16.71
C SER A 203 -1.41 -13.17 17.01
N GLY A 204 -1.93 -13.72 18.11
CA GLY A 204 -3.31 -13.51 18.56
C GLY A 204 -3.92 -14.81 19.09
N VAL A 205 -4.98 -14.71 19.88
CA VAL A 205 -5.58 -15.89 20.53
C VAL A 205 -6.47 -16.65 19.54
N TYR A 206 -6.41 -18.00 19.56
CA TYR A 206 -7.22 -18.92 18.74
C TYR A 206 -6.81 -19.04 17.26
N ASP A 207 -7.69 -19.55 16.38
CA ASP A 207 -7.44 -20.23 15.08
C ASP A 207 -6.69 -19.42 13.99
N ASN A 208 -5.45 -19.03 14.29
CA ASN A 208 -4.52 -18.38 13.37
C ASN A 208 -4.19 -19.30 12.19
N MET A 209 -4.42 -18.80 10.97
CA MET A 209 -4.22 -19.51 9.72
C MET A 209 -3.26 -18.74 8.82
N ILE A 210 -2.23 -19.44 8.35
CA ILE A 210 -1.38 -18.99 7.25
C ILE A 210 -1.50 -20.01 6.09
N THR A 211 -1.88 -19.53 4.91
CA THR A 211 -1.80 -20.27 3.65
C THR A 211 -0.79 -19.60 2.73
N LEU A 212 0.37 -20.23 2.56
CA LEU A 212 1.46 -19.70 1.74
C LEU A 212 1.66 -20.57 0.49
N THR A 213 1.64 -19.95 -0.68
CA THR A 213 2.01 -20.56 -1.97
C THR A 213 3.03 -19.70 -2.67
N THR A 214 4.24 -20.19 -2.87
CA THR A 214 5.30 -19.49 -3.61
C THR A 214 5.84 -20.37 -4.73
N SER A 215 6.29 -19.76 -5.83
CA SER A 215 6.90 -20.45 -6.97
C SER A 215 8.07 -19.64 -7.52
N GLY A 216 9.29 -20.17 -7.39
CA GLY A 216 10.53 -19.50 -7.80
C GLY A 216 11.79 -20.27 -7.42
N ASP A 217 12.95 -19.71 -7.76
CA ASP A 217 14.25 -20.39 -7.64
C ASP A 217 15.03 -19.99 -6.37
N ASN A 218 14.82 -18.79 -5.83
CA ASN A 218 15.65 -18.18 -4.79
C ASN A 218 14.81 -17.52 -3.68
N HIS A 219 13.95 -18.30 -3.03
CA HIS A 219 13.11 -17.81 -1.94
C HIS A 219 13.77 -18.06 -0.58
N ASP A 220 13.82 -17.04 0.26
CA ASP A 220 14.03 -17.13 1.71
C ASP A 220 12.71 -16.86 2.41
N ILE A 221 12.34 -17.71 3.37
CA ILE A 221 11.00 -17.71 3.97
C ILE A 221 11.09 -18.07 5.45
N ASP A 222 10.77 -17.10 6.30
CA ASP A 222 10.64 -17.23 7.74
C ASP A 222 9.20 -16.97 8.17
N ILE A 223 8.65 -17.89 8.99
CA ILE A 223 7.28 -17.81 9.50
C ILE A 223 7.30 -18.03 11.01
N THR A 224 6.80 -17.04 11.75
CA THR A 224 6.53 -17.13 13.17
C THR A 224 5.03 -16.99 13.41
N GLN A 225 4.41 -18.02 13.98
CA GLN A 225 3.02 -17.98 14.39
C GLN A 225 2.92 -18.29 15.89
N THR A 226 2.28 -17.41 16.66
CA THR A 226 2.13 -17.53 18.12
C THR A 226 0.66 -17.35 18.54
N ASP A 227 0.32 -17.91 19.70
CA ASP A 227 -0.98 -17.83 20.39
C ASP A 227 -0.79 -17.13 21.74
#